data_AF-A0A8J2HP02-F1
#
_entry.id   AF-A0A8J2HP02-F1
#
_cell.length_a   1.000
_cell.length_b   1.000
_cell.length_c   1.000
_cell.angle_alpha   90.00
_cell.angle_beta   90.00
_cell.angle_gamma   90.00
#
_symmetry.space_group_name_H-M   'P 1'
#
loop_
_entity.id
_entity.type
_entity.pdbx_description
1 polymer ?
#
loop_
_entity_poly.entity_id
_entity_poly.type
_entity_poly.pdbx_seq_one_letter_code
_entity_poly.pdbx_strand_id
1 'polypeptide(L)'
;MAQHNLIEALKDLVDTIATSYADLLGEQLTDKHRQRCSRVCNDTIEYFKTILLDPGTTIQVRRSVQAHINQLNWFADQFSRLGNQVVGGDLNQGNLENAFVGNIQTGCVINQRHKDPASFLQASRDIIIIKVQSVLRDLAGLKVNVEFFCKFRKPQEDVEERKSFITKSREILPATSLQDWYTEHVYEKLKQRIEDFEHEGSGWSLLGPNSLMVTMSRFAPTQVGNSTFVRLPKDIVKKKRAVTNIQNDDEFCFL
;
A
#
# COMPACT_ATOMS: atom_id res chain seq x y z
N MET A 1 -11.16 8.76 25.01
CA MET A 1 -9.76 8.58 24.56
C MET A 1 -9.61 9.29 23.23
N ALA A 2 -8.68 10.24 23.11
CA ALA A 2 -8.45 10.95 21.86
C ALA A 2 -8.07 9.93 20.77
N GLN A 3 -8.65 10.04 19.56
CA GLN A 3 -8.41 9.08 18.48
C GLN A 3 -6.93 9.01 18.04
N HIS A 4 -6.14 10.04 18.40
CA HIS A 4 -4.69 10.03 18.28
C HIS A 4 -4.04 8.92 19.13
N ASN A 5 -4.42 8.80 20.41
CA ASN A 5 -3.92 7.77 21.32
C ASN A 5 -4.31 6.36 20.87
N LEU A 6 -5.44 6.22 20.17
CA LEU A 6 -5.84 4.93 19.59
C LEU A 6 -4.91 4.54 18.45
N ILE A 7 -4.51 5.47 17.57
CA ILE A 7 -3.59 5.18 16.47
C ILE A 7 -2.21 4.77 17.00
N GLU A 8 -1.69 5.45 18.02
CA GLU A 8 -0.44 5.07 18.68
C GLU A 8 -0.54 3.68 19.32
N ALA A 9 -1.59 3.40 20.10
CA ALA A 9 -1.76 2.09 20.71
C ALA A 9 -1.86 0.93 19.69
N LEU A 10 -2.50 1.18 18.54
CA LEU A 10 -2.57 0.19 17.45
C LEU A 10 -1.21 -0.01 16.78
N LYS A 11 -0.43 1.06 16.63
CA LYS A 11 0.94 1.00 16.11
C LYS A 11 1.84 0.20 17.05
N ASP A 12 1.76 0.45 18.37
CA ASP A 12 2.57 -0.26 19.38
C ASP A 12 2.32 -1.77 19.36
N LEU A 13 1.07 -2.20 19.16
CA LEU A 13 0.73 -3.63 19.03
C LEU A 13 1.41 -4.27 17.81
N VAL A 14 1.44 -3.56 16.69
CA VAL A 14 2.04 -4.04 15.44
C VAL A 14 3.56 -4.00 15.52
N ASP A 15 4.12 -2.96 16.14
CA ASP A 15 5.56 -2.83 16.38
C ASP A 15 6.05 -3.93 17.35
N THR A 16 5.26 -4.31 18.35
CA THR A 16 5.56 -5.44 19.23
C THR A 16 5.68 -6.76 18.45
N ILE A 17 4.78 -6.99 17.50
CA ILE A 17 4.82 -8.16 16.62
C ILE A 17 6.01 -8.09 15.66
N ALA A 18 6.33 -6.90 15.16
CA ALA A 18 7.49 -6.68 14.30
C ALA A 18 8.81 -6.94 15.02
N THR A 19 8.94 -6.48 16.27
CA THR A 19 10.10 -6.76 17.13
C THR A 19 10.21 -8.25 17.43
N SER A 20 9.09 -8.88 17.81
CA SER A 20 9.04 -10.33 18.05
C SER A 20 9.47 -11.11 16.81
N TYR A 21 9.04 -10.72 15.61
CA TYR A 21 9.49 -11.34 14.37
C TYR A 21 10.99 -11.15 14.15
N ALA A 22 11.52 -9.95 14.42
CA ALA A 22 12.94 -9.65 14.26
C ALA A 22 13.83 -10.45 15.22
N ASP A 23 13.42 -10.62 16.47
CA ASP A 23 14.14 -11.42 17.47
C ASP A 23 14.19 -12.91 17.07
N LEU A 24 13.13 -13.37 16.39
CA LEU A 24 12.96 -14.73 15.93
C LEU A 24 13.65 -15.02 14.57
N LEU A 25 14.21 -14.00 13.91
CA LEU A 25 14.97 -14.18 12.67
C LEU A 25 16.31 -14.87 12.95
N GLY A 26 16.46 -16.09 12.43
CA GLY A 26 17.70 -16.87 12.56
C GLY A 26 17.68 -17.92 13.67
N GLU A 27 16.60 -17.97 14.46
CA GLU A 27 16.39 -19.04 15.43
C GLU A 27 15.78 -20.30 14.78
N GLN A 28 16.18 -21.48 15.29
CA GLN A 28 15.58 -22.77 14.93
C GLN A 28 14.23 -22.92 15.63
N LEU A 29 13.16 -22.43 14.99
CA LEU A 29 11.81 -22.47 15.56
C LEU A 29 11.09 -23.77 15.24
N THR A 30 10.50 -24.38 16.28
CA THR A 30 9.58 -25.52 16.12
C THR A 30 8.26 -25.06 15.49
N ASP A 31 7.55 -25.96 14.80
CA ASP A 31 6.21 -25.68 14.23
C ASP A 31 5.20 -25.09 15.23
N LYS A 32 5.26 -25.53 16.48
CA LYS A 32 4.39 -25.02 17.55
C LYS A 32 4.61 -23.54 17.85
N HIS A 33 5.86 -23.07 17.74
CA HIS A 33 6.20 -21.65 17.92
C HIS A 33 5.73 -20.83 16.71
N ARG A 34 5.96 -21.31 15.47
CA ARG A 34 5.42 -20.68 14.24
C ARG A 34 3.91 -20.49 14.29
N GLN A 35 3.18 -21.55 14.64
CA GLN A 35 1.71 -21.50 14.74
C GLN A 35 1.23 -20.52 15.82
N ARG A 36 1.96 -20.43 16.94
CA ARG A 36 1.62 -19.48 18.01
C ARG A 36 1.77 -18.03 17.54
N CYS A 37 2.87 -17.70 16.85
CA CYS A 37 3.09 -16.36 16.32
C CYS A 37 2.07 -16.00 15.23
N SER A 38 1.76 -16.94 14.32
CA SER A 38 0.70 -16.75 13.31
C SER A 38 -0.68 -16.52 13.96
N ARG A 39 -1.00 -17.25 15.03
CA ARG A 39 -2.24 -17.05 15.80
C ARG A 39 -2.32 -15.64 16.40
N VAL A 40 -1.24 -15.16 17.02
CA VAL A 40 -1.21 -13.80 17.59
C VAL A 40 -1.48 -12.73 16.53
N CYS A 41 -0.90 -12.87 15.33
CA CYS A 41 -1.22 -11.98 14.21
C CYS A 41 -2.71 -12.04 13.84
N ASN A 42 -3.27 -13.25 13.70
CA ASN A 42 -4.68 -13.44 13.32
C ASN A 42 -5.66 -12.89 14.36
N ASP A 43 -5.39 -13.11 15.65
CA ASP A 43 -6.21 -12.58 16.74
C ASP A 43 -6.19 -11.04 16.74
N THR A 44 -5.02 -10.45 16.47
CA THR A 44 -4.86 -8.99 16.35
C THR A 44 -5.60 -8.45 15.12
N ILE A 45 -5.57 -9.17 13.99
CA ILE A 45 -6.32 -8.83 12.78
C ILE A 45 -7.82 -8.82 13.06
N GLU A 46 -8.34 -9.84 13.75
CA GLU A 46 -9.76 -9.90 14.13
C GLU A 46 -10.15 -8.73 15.03
N TYR A 47 -9.33 -8.41 16.03
CA TYR A 47 -9.54 -7.20 16.83
C TYR A 47 -9.60 -5.94 15.96
N PHE A 48 -8.69 -5.78 15.00
CA PHE A 48 -8.63 -4.61 14.13
C PHE A 48 -9.84 -4.53 13.19
N LYS A 49 -10.37 -5.67 12.73
CA LYS A 49 -11.62 -5.73 11.96
C LYS A 49 -12.80 -5.20 12.78
N THR A 50 -12.86 -5.46 14.08
CA THR A 50 -13.94 -4.89 14.92
C THR A 50 -13.92 -3.36 14.95
N ILE A 51 -12.72 -2.74 14.93
CA ILE A 51 -12.57 -1.28 14.89
C ILE A 51 -13.05 -0.70 13.55
N LEU A 52 -12.88 -1.44 12.45
CA LEU A 52 -13.37 -1.03 11.13
C LEU A 52 -14.91 -1.06 11.03
N LEU A 53 -15.56 -1.93 11.81
CA LEU A 53 -17.02 -2.04 11.86
C LEU A 53 -17.68 -0.94 12.71
N ASP A 54 -16.94 -0.27 13.59
CA ASP A 54 -17.47 0.82 14.41
C ASP A 54 -17.79 2.08 13.56
N PRO A 55 -19.06 2.52 13.51
CA PRO A 55 -19.46 3.72 12.79
C PRO A 55 -18.87 5.03 13.36
N GLY A 56 -18.40 5.03 14.62
CA GLY A 56 -17.72 6.18 15.26
C GLY A 56 -16.26 6.36 14.85
N THR A 57 -15.67 5.39 14.16
CA THR A 57 -14.25 5.43 13.75
C THR A 57 -14.03 6.40 12.58
N THR A 58 -13.10 7.35 12.73
CA THR A 58 -12.79 8.31 11.66
C THR A 58 -12.06 7.67 10.48
N ILE A 59 -12.13 8.34 9.32
CA ILE A 59 -11.45 7.92 8.09
C ILE A 59 -9.94 7.73 8.32
N GLN A 60 -9.31 8.58 9.13
CA GLN A 60 -7.88 8.49 9.43
C GLN A 60 -7.54 7.22 10.23
N VAL A 61 -8.32 6.92 11.28
CA VAL A 61 -8.15 5.69 12.06
C VAL A 61 -8.41 4.46 11.18
N ARG A 62 -9.47 4.46 10.35
CA ARG A 62 -9.75 3.35 9.43
C ARG A 62 -8.61 3.07 8.45
N ARG A 63 -8.01 4.12 7.87
CA ARG A 63 -6.84 3.97 6.99
C ARG A 63 -5.63 3.39 7.74
N SER A 64 -5.37 3.86 8.96
CA SER A 64 -4.29 3.35 9.81
C SER A 64 -4.51 1.87 10.17
N VAL A 65 -5.70 1.52 10.67
CA VAL A 65 -6.10 0.14 10.99
C VAL A 65 -5.94 -0.78 9.78
N GLN A 66 -6.36 -0.33 8.59
CA GLN A 66 -6.21 -1.13 7.37
C GLN A 66 -4.75 -1.37 6.98
N ALA A 67 -3.89 -0.36 7.11
CA ALA A 67 -2.46 -0.51 6.87
C ALA A 67 -1.82 -1.52 7.84
N HIS A 68 -2.20 -1.46 9.11
CA HIS A 68 -1.71 -2.39 10.11
C HIS A 68 -2.24 -3.82 9.93
N ILE A 69 -3.52 -4.01 9.53
CA ILE A 69 -4.04 -5.35 9.17
C ILE A 69 -3.20 -5.98 8.06
N ASN A 70 -2.81 -5.19 7.05
CA ASN A 70 -1.96 -5.69 5.97
C ASN A 70 -0.57 -6.09 6.48
N GLN A 71 0.01 -5.32 7.40
CA GLN A 71 1.28 -5.67 8.04
C GLN A 71 1.15 -6.96 8.87
N LEU A 72 0.08 -7.13 9.62
CA LEU A 72 -0.18 -8.33 10.41
C LEU A 72 -0.40 -9.57 9.53
N ASN A 73 -1.12 -9.43 8.42
CA ASN A 73 -1.28 -10.51 7.43
C ASN A 73 0.07 -10.93 6.87
N TRP A 74 0.95 -9.95 6.61
CA TRP A 74 2.31 -10.24 6.18
C TRP A 74 3.09 -11.01 7.25
N PHE A 75 3.10 -10.54 8.49
CA PHE A 75 3.77 -11.25 9.59
C PHE A 75 3.23 -12.67 9.78
N ALA A 76 1.91 -12.88 9.69
CA ALA A 76 1.30 -14.21 9.80
C ALA A 76 1.82 -15.19 8.73
N ASP A 77 1.96 -14.73 7.48
CA ASP A 77 2.55 -15.51 6.38
C ASP A 77 4.04 -15.77 6.63
N GLN A 78 4.79 -14.78 7.11
CA GLN A 78 6.23 -14.95 7.36
C GLN A 78 6.54 -15.87 8.54
N PHE A 79 5.76 -15.82 9.62
CA PHE A 79 5.89 -16.78 10.73
C PHE A 79 5.65 -18.21 10.26
N SER A 80 4.78 -18.40 9.27
CA SER A 80 4.54 -19.71 8.66
C SER A 80 5.72 -20.20 7.81
N ARG A 81 6.58 -19.28 7.34
CA ARG A 81 7.75 -19.56 6.49
C ARG A 81 9.08 -19.60 7.25
N LEU A 82 9.14 -19.05 8.47
CA LEU A 82 10.32 -19.03 9.33
C LEU A 82 10.81 -20.45 9.64
N GLY A 83 11.92 -20.88 9.04
CA GLY A 83 12.52 -22.21 9.23
C GLY A 83 12.51 -23.09 7.97
N ASN A 84 11.82 -22.69 6.91
CA ASN A 84 12.00 -23.28 5.60
C ASN A 84 13.08 -22.49 4.86
N GLN A 85 14.30 -23.03 4.75
CA GLN A 85 15.25 -22.55 3.75
C GLN A 85 14.61 -22.77 2.37
N VAL A 86 14.10 -21.69 1.76
CA VAL A 86 13.74 -21.69 0.35
C VAL A 86 14.86 -20.99 -0.39
N VAL A 87 15.76 -21.81 -0.93
CA VAL A 87 16.62 -21.49 -2.07
C VAL A 87 15.71 -21.05 -3.22
N GLY A 88 16.15 -20.04 -3.97
CA GLY A 88 15.40 -19.28 -4.97
C GLY A 88 14.21 -19.98 -5.64
N GLY A 89 13.07 -19.28 -5.65
CA GLY A 89 11.89 -19.62 -6.42
C GLY A 89 10.80 -20.30 -5.60
N ASP A 90 9.86 -19.52 -5.07
CA ASP A 90 8.45 -19.67 -5.45
C ASP A 90 7.62 -18.49 -4.91
N LEU A 91 7.04 -17.73 -5.84
CA LEU A 91 6.06 -16.70 -5.53
C LEU A 91 4.72 -17.41 -5.37
N ASN A 92 4.48 -17.96 -4.17
CA ASN A 92 3.22 -18.65 -3.91
C ASN A 92 2.02 -17.71 -4.14
N GLN A 93 1.26 -18.01 -5.19
CA GLN A 93 -0.06 -17.48 -5.57
C GLN A 93 -1.18 -17.76 -4.54
N GLY A 94 -0.85 -18.19 -3.32
CA GLY A 94 -1.80 -18.65 -2.32
C GLY A 94 -2.05 -17.65 -1.18
N ASN A 95 -2.50 -16.43 -1.48
CA ASN A 95 -3.31 -15.61 -0.56
C ASN A 95 -3.91 -14.37 -1.22
N LEU A 96 -4.32 -14.49 -2.49
CA LEU A 96 -4.90 -13.39 -3.25
C LEU A 96 -6.41 -13.17 -3.00
N GLU A 97 -7.06 -14.01 -2.19
CA GLU A 97 -8.53 -14.05 -2.12
C GLU A 97 -9.19 -13.41 -0.89
N ASN A 98 -8.48 -12.91 0.12
CA ASN A 98 -9.14 -12.38 1.33
C ASN A 98 -8.70 -10.99 1.81
N ALA A 99 -8.56 -10.04 0.88
CA ALA A 99 -8.44 -8.62 1.22
C ALA A 99 -9.49 -7.77 0.49
N PHE A 100 -10.74 -8.23 0.42
CA PHE A 100 -11.79 -7.48 -0.27
C PHE A 100 -13.07 -7.34 0.55
N VAL A 101 -13.19 -6.16 1.15
CA VAL A 101 -14.40 -5.36 0.96
C VAL A 101 -13.95 -4.02 0.36
N GLY A 102 -13.81 -3.94 -0.98
CA GLY A 102 -13.56 -2.67 -1.69
C GLY A 102 -12.54 -2.71 -2.85
N ASN A 103 -12.65 -1.75 -3.77
CA ASN A 103 -11.90 -1.58 -5.04
C ASN A 103 -10.36 -1.36 -4.94
N ILE A 104 -9.68 -1.87 -3.91
CA ILE A 104 -8.28 -1.56 -3.59
C ILE A 104 -7.47 -2.85 -3.44
N GLN A 105 -6.39 -3.01 -4.21
CA GLN A 105 -5.46 -4.12 -4.16
C GLN A 105 -4.07 -3.64 -3.71
N THR A 106 -3.49 -4.31 -2.72
CA THR A 106 -2.18 -3.95 -2.16
C THR A 106 -1.17 -5.08 -2.36
N GLY A 107 0.07 -4.75 -2.74
CA GLY A 107 1.22 -5.66 -2.79
C GLY A 107 2.37 -5.15 -1.91
N CYS A 108 3.22 -6.05 -1.41
CA CYS A 108 4.38 -5.69 -0.59
C CYS A 108 5.61 -6.50 -1.01
N VAL A 109 6.75 -5.82 -1.20
CA VAL A 109 8.07 -6.42 -1.43
C VAL A 109 8.91 -6.19 -0.18
N ILE A 110 9.50 -7.24 0.39
CA ILE A 110 10.28 -7.14 1.61
C ILE A 110 11.75 -7.35 1.30
N ASN A 111 12.56 -6.47 1.87
CA ASN A 111 13.99 -6.56 1.73
C ASN A 111 14.54 -7.72 2.59
N GLN A 112 15.30 -8.62 1.95
CA GLN A 112 15.99 -9.70 2.64
C GLN A 112 17.51 -9.50 2.71
N ARG A 113 18.11 -8.73 1.79
CA ARG A 113 19.57 -8.73 1.57
C ARG A 113 20.17 -7.39 1.17
N HIS A 114 19.35 -6.44 0.70
CA HIS A 114 19.84 -5.15 0.24
C HIS A 114 20.19 -4.26 1.42
N LYS A 115 21.36 -3.64 1.40
CA LYS A 115 21.76 -2.63 2.39
C LYS A 115 21.44 -1.23 1.91
N ASP A 116 21.51 -1.03 0.61
CA ASP A 116 21.29 0.25 -0.05
C ASP A 116 19.85 0.36 -0.61
N PRO A 117 19.11 1.44 -0.31
CA PRO A 117 17.76 1.64 -0.82
C PRO A 117 17.67 1.69 -2.35
N ALA A 118 18.63 2.30 -3.04
CA ALA A 118 18.58 2.41 -4.50
C ALA A 118 18.64 1.02 -5.15
N SER A 119 19.54 0.15 -4.67
CA SER A 119 19.64 -1.24 -5.11
C SER A 119 18.36 -2.04 -4.84
N PHE A 120 17.69 -1.80 -3.72
CA PHE A 120 16.43 -2.47 -3.38
C PHE A 120 15.27 -2.01 -4.26
N LEU A 121 15.16 -0.70 -4.53
CA LEU A 121 14.17 -0.17 -5.45
C LEU A 121 14.38 -0.73 -6.86
N GLN A 122 15.62 -0.78 -7.35
CA GLN A 122 15.94 -1.38 -8.65
C GLN A 122 15.55 -2.86 -8.71
N ALA A 123 15.91 -3.65 -7.69
CA ALA A 123 15.54 -5.07 -7.64
C ALA A 123 14.02 -5.30 -7.54
N SER A 124 13.29 -4.35 -6.94
CA SER A 124 11.83 -4.42 -6.78
C SER A 124 11.06 -3.95 -8.02
N ARG A 125 11.74 -3.31 -8.98
CA ARG A 125 11.12 -2.70 -10.17
C ARG A 125 10.25 -3.68 -10.94
N ASP A 126 10.85 -4.76 -11.42
CA ASP A 126 10.15 -5.71 -12.29
C ASP A 126 9.01 -6.40 -11.55
N ILE A 127 9.20 -6.71 -10.27
CA ILE A 127 8.18 -7.30 -9.41
C ILE A 127 6.95 -6.39 -9.35
N ILE A 128 7.16 -5.09 -9.12
CA ILE A 128 6.08 -4.11 -9.04
C ILE A 128 5.42 -3.90 -10.39
N ILE A 129 6.20 -3.77 -11.46
CA ILE A 129 5.67 -3.57 -12.82
C ILE A 129 4.81 -4.75 -13.24
N ILE A 130 5.29 -5.99 -13.06
CA ILE A 130 4.55 -7.21 -13.37
C ILE A 130 3.24 -7.24 -12.57
N LYS A 131 3.27 -6.87 -11.28
CA LYS A 131 2.08 -6.84 -10.44
C LYS A 131 1.08 -5.78 -10.93
N VAL A 132 1.51 -4.55 -11.16
CA VAL A 132 0.63 -3.46 -11.65
C VAL A 132 0.03 -3.83 -13.01
N GLN A 133 0.85 -4.34 -13.93
CA GLN A 133 0.40 -4.79 -15.24
C GLN A 133 -0.63 -5.92 -15.13
N SER A 134 -0.41 -6.88 -14.22
CA SER A 134 -1.34 -7.97 -13.98
C SER A 134 -2.72 -7.50 -13.55
N VAL A 135 -2.78 -6.44 -12.74
CA VAL A 135 -4.04 -5.88 -12.23
C VAL A 135 -4.70 -4.98 -13.27
N LEU A 136 -3.90 -4.27 -14.07
CA LEU A 136 -4.39 -3.37 -15.10
C LEU A 136 -5.09 -4.09 -16.26
N ARG A 137 -4.76 -5.37 -16.53
CA ARG A 137 -5.36 -6.14 -17.64
C ARG A 137 -6.89 -6.18 -17.61
N ASP A 138 -7.48 -6.20 -16.42
CA ASP A 138 -8.92 -6.35 -16.24
C ASP A 138 -9.63 -5.01 -15.95
N LEU A 139 -8.91 -3.88 -16.03
CA LEU A 139 -9.40 -2.57 -15.60
C LEU A 139 -9.11 -1.48 -16.64
N ALA A 140 -10.04 -0.54 -16.79
CA ALA A 140 -9.86 0.65 -17.63
C ALA A 140 -8.74 1.58 -17.14
N GLY A 141 -8.39 1.48 -15.85
CA GLY A 141 -7.32 2.24 -15.25
C GLY A 141 -7.14 1.89 -13.77
N LEU A 142 -5.95 2.23 -13.29
CA LEU A 142 -5.57 2.11 -11.89
C LEU A 142 -5.12 3.46 -11.33
N LYS A 143 -5.30 3.62 -10.03
CA LYS A 143 -4.72 4.69 -9.25
C LYS A 143 -3.74 4.06 -8.27
N VAL A 144 -2.45 4.31 -8.47
CA VAL A 144 -1.34 3.61 -7.82
C VAL A 144 -0.52 4.59 -6.99
N ASN A 145 -0.20 4.21 -5.75
CA ASN A 145 0.82 4.86 -4.93
C ASN A 145 1.75 3.81 -4.33
N VAL A 146 2.97 4.23 -4.01
CA VAL A 146 4.01 3.36 -3.45
C VAL A 146 4.49 3.98 -2.15
N GLU A 147 4.58 3.17 -1.11
CA GLU A 147 5.11 3.56 0.20
C GLU A 147 6.36 2.73 0.50
N PHE A 148 7.46 3.43 0.75
CA PHE A 148 8.75 2.81 1.01
C PHE A 148 9.13 2.98 2.47
N PHE A 149 9.41 1.87 3.14
CA PHE A 149 9.83 1.82 4.53
C PHE A 149 11.33 1.61 4.61
N CYS A 150 12.00 2.46 5.37
CA CYS A 150 13.43 2.38 5.65
C CYS A 150 13.67 2.45 7.16
N LYS A 151 14.76 1.84 7.62
CA LYS A 151 15.22 1.94 9.00
C LYS A 151 16.22 3.09 9.10
N PHE A 152 16.05 3.93 10.11
CA PHE A 152 16.97 5.01 10.45
C PHE A 152 17.42 4.87 11.89
N ARG A 153 18.63 5.36 12.18
CA ARG A 153 19.15 5.50 13.53
C ARG A 153 19.44 6.97 13.79
N LYS A 154 19.18 7.42 15.02
CA LYS A 154 19.65 8.71 15.52
C LYS A 154 20.84 8.46 16.46
N PRO A 155 22.10 8.62 16.01
CA PRO A 155 23.27 8.18 16.78
C PRO A 155 23.40 8.84 18.16
N GLN A 156 22.89 10.06 18.30
CA GLN A 156 22.97 10.84 19.54
C GLN A 156 22.01 10.33 20.64
N GLU A 157 20.93 9.66 20.24
CA GLU A 157 19.88 9.19 21.16
C GLU A 157 19.84 7.66 21.26
N ASP A 158 20.68 6.97 20.49
CA ASP A 158 20.68 5.50 20.33
C ASP A 158 19.28 4.93 19.99
N VAL A 159 18.49 5.72 19.24
CA VAL A 159 17.14 5.35 18.81
C VAL A 159 17.18 4.86 17.38
N GLU A 160 16.58 3.69 17.14
CA GLU A 160 16.25 3.22 15.80
C GLU A 160 14.75 3.36 15.54
N GLU A 161 14.40 3.91 14.37
CA GLU A 161 13.01 4.08 13.99
C GLU A 161 12.80 3.72 12.52
N ARG A 162 11.63 3.14 12.25
CA ARG A 162 11.16 2.92 10.88
C ARG A 162 10.47 4.19 10.39
N LYS A 163 10.95 4.75 9.27
CA LYS A 163 10.33 5.87 8.58
C LYS A 163 9.71 5.40 7.26
N SER A 164 8.61 6.03 6.85
CA SER A 164 7.94 5.73 5.59
C SER A 164 7.92 6.94 4.66
N PHE A 165 8.09 6.67 3.36
CA PHE A 165 8.09 7.67 2.29
C PHE A 165 7.06 7.25 1.24
N ILE A 166 6.02 8.06 1.07
CA ILE A 166 4.89 7.73 0.20
C ILE A 166 4.85 8.58 -1.07
N THR A 167 4.80 7.95 -2.24
CA THR A 167 4.65 8.65 -3.52
C THR A 167 3.24 9.24 -3.66
N LYS A 168 3.11 10.29 -4.49
CA LYS A 168 1.80 10.79 -4.87
C LYS A 168 1.07 9.70 -5.66
N SER A 169 -0.23 9.57 -5.40
CA SER A 169 -1.07 8.65 -6.15
C SER A 169 -1.19 9.09 -7.61
N ARG A 170 -0.98 8.16 -8.53
CA ARG A 170 -0.93 8.38 -9.98
C ARG A 170 -1.88 7.47 -10.72
N GLU A 171 -2.46 7.99 -11.78
CA GLU A 171 -3.32 7.24 -12.69
C GLU A 171 -2.44 6.49 -13.68
N ILE A 172 -2.72 5.19 -13.83
CA ILE A 172 -2.07 4.27 -14.74
C ILE A 172 -3.15 3.74 -15.67
N LEU A 173 -3.05 4.11 -16.93
CA LEU A 173 -3.95 3.66 -18.00
C LEU A 173 -3.25 2.58 -18.82
N PRO A 174 -3.97 1.79 -19.63
CA PRO A 174 -3.37 0.77 -20.50
C PRO A 174 -2.25 1.29 -21.40
N ALA A 175 -2.29 2.57 -21.80
CA ALA A 175 -1.28 3.23 -22.61
C ALA A 175 -0.09 3.81 -21.81
N THR A 176 -0.15 3.81 -20.47
CA THR A 176 0.92 4.36 -19.63
C THR A 176 2.14 3.45 -19.63
N SER A 177 3.31 3.99 -19.95
CA SER A 177 4.58 3.29 -19.80
C SER A 177 4.86 3.02 -18.31
N LEU A 178 4.76 1.76 -17.90
CA LEU A 178 5.04 1.36 -16.51
C LEU A 178 6.52 1.53 -16.15
N GLN A 179 7.40 1.46 -17.14
CA GLN A 179 8.84 1.65 -16.95
C GLN A 179 9.16 3.11 -16.62
N ASP A 180 8.57 4.05 -17.34
CA ASP A 180 8.76 5.49 -17.12
C ASP A 180 8.06 5.91 -15.83
N TRP A 181 6.83 5.42 -15.60
CA TRP A 181 6.13 5.65 -14.33
C TRP A 181 6.97 5.21 -13.13
N TYR A 182 7.53 4.00 -13.17
CA TYR A 182 8.35 3.51 -12.05
C TYR A 182 9.59 4.38 -11.88
N THR A 183 10.31 4.67 -12.96
CA THR A 183 11.56 5.43 -12.90
C THR A 183 11.31 6.86 -12.38
N GLU A 184 10.42 7.60 -13.02
CA GLU A 184 10.22 9.03 -12.76
C GLU A 184 9.37 9.34 -11.52
N HIS A 185 8.46 8.44 -11.15
CA HIS A 185 7.46 8.71 -10.11
C HIS A 185 7.59 7.82 -8.88
N VAL A 186 8.33 6.71 -8.97
CA VAL A 186 8.63 5.84 -7.83
C VAL A 186 10.10 5.99 -7.45
N TYR A 187 11.01 5.54 -8.29
CA TYR A 187 12.44 5.50 -7.99
C TYR A 187 13.02 6.88 -7.67
N GLU A 188 12.96 7.83 -8.61
CA GLU A 188 13.56 9.17 -8.41
C GLU A 188 12.91 9.92 -7.25
N LYS A 189 11.59 9.78 -7.06
CA LYS A 189 10.86 10.49 -5.99
C LYS A 189 11.12 9.92 -4.61
N LEU A 190 11.27 8.61 -4.49
CA LEU A 190 11.60 7.99 -3.21
C LEU A 190 13.06 8.21 -2.86
N LYS A 191 13.96 8.10 -3.83
CA LYS A 191 15.38 8.39 -3.68
C LYS A 191 15.58 9.82 -3.16
N GLN A 192 15.01 10.81 -3.85
CA GLN A 192 15.11 12.22 -3.46
C GLN A 192 14.60 12.44 -2.03
N ARG A 193 13.46 11.85 -1.64
CA ARG A 193 12.90 12.04 -0.29
C ARG A 193 13.75 11.43 0.83
N ILE A 194 14.46 10.33 0.54
CA ILE A 194 15.37 9.73 1.51
C ILE A 194 16.59 10.64 1.68
N GLU A 195 17.16 11.13 0.58
CA GLU A 195 18.29 12.06 0.59
C GLU A 195 17.94 13.36 1.33
N ASP A 196 16.78 13.95 1.03
CA ASP A 196 16.27 15.15 1.70
C ASP A 196 16.16 14.91 3.23
N PHE A 197 15.60 13.75 3.63
CA PHE A 197 15.41 13.43 5.05
C PHE A 197 16.73 13.25 5.83
N GLU A 198 17.76 12.66 5.21
CA GLU A 198 19.10 12.58 5.81
C GLU A 198 19.79 13.96 5.88
N HIS A 199 19.53 14.83 4.90
CA HIS A 199 20.15 16.15 4.81
C HIS A 199 19.45 17.26 5.60
N GLU A 200 18.21 17.05 6.05
CA GLU A 200 17.42 18.00 6.85
C GLU A 200 18.02 18.34 8.25
N GLY A 201 19.23 17.88 8.57
CA GLY A 201 19.93 18.22 9.81
C GLY A 201 19.28 17.62 11.07
N SER A 202 18.38 16.67 10.89
CA SER A 202 17.54 16.03 11.90
C SER A 202 18.29 15.00 12.78
N GLY A 203 19.55 14.70 12.43
CA GLY A 203 20.41 13.75 13.12
C GLY A 203 20.10 12.28 12.80
N TRP A 204 19.19 12.02 11.85
CA TRP A 204 18.89 10.66 11.38
C TRP A 204 19.93 10.20 10.35
N SER A 205 20.32 8.93 10.46
CA SER A 205 21.19 8.25 9.50
C SER A 205 20.51 6.97 9.03
N LEU A 206 20.51 6.77 7.72
CA LEU A 206 19.90 5.59 7.10
C LEU A 206 20.67 4.31 7.48
N LEU A 207 19.94 3.31 8.00
CA LEU A 207 20.47 1.96 8.22
C LEU A 207 20.25 1.05 7.02
N GLY A 208 19.14 1.24 6.31
CA GLY A 208 18.85 0.50 5.08
C GLY A 208 17.37 0.31 4.79
N PRO A 209 17.04 -0.31 3.64
CA PRO A 209 15.67 -0.54 3.22
C PRO A 209 15.00 -1.65 4.04
N ASN A 210 13.70 -1.51 4.29
CA ASN A 210 12.89 -2.51 5.00
C ASN A 210 11.89 -3.19 4.06
N SER A 211 11.00 -2.42 3.44
CA SER A 211 9.94 -2.96 2.59
C SER A 211 9.34 -1.90 1.69
N LEU A 212 8.75 -2.32 0.57
CA LEU A 212 8.11 -1.46 -0.42
C LEU A 212 6.67 -1.92 -0.64
N MET A 213 5.71 -1.09 -0.28
CA MET A 213 4.28 -1.37 -0.40
C MET A 213 3.71 -0.63 -1.60
N VAL A 214 2.94 -1.32 -2.43
CA VAL A 214 2.24 -0.76 -3.59
C VAL A 214 0.75 -0.87 -3.35
N THR A 215 0.06 0.25 -3.33
CA THR A 215 -1.40 0.32 -3.19
C THR A 215 -2.00 0.74 -4.52
N MET A 216 -2.94 -0.06 -5.02
CA MET A 216 -3.63 0.13 -6.29
C MET A 216 -5.11 0.22 -6.01
N SER A 217 -5.80 1.18 -6.61
CA SER A 217 -7.27 1.27 -6.57
C SER A 217 -7.82 1.45 -7.97
N ARG A 218 -9.05 1.00 -8.22
CA ARG A 218 -9.67 1.16 -9.53
C ARG A 218 -9.78 2.65 -9.88
N PHE A 219 -9.25 3.03 -11.04
CA PHE A 219 -9.49 4.34 -11.64
C PHE A 219 -10.57 4.21 -12.71
N ALA A 220 -11.73 4.80 -12.44
CA ALA A 220 -12.82 4.92 -13.40
C ALA A 220 -13.00 6.42 -13.68
N PRO A 221 -12.44 6.96 -14.78
CA PRO A 221 -12.74 8.31 -15.22
C PRO A 221 -14.20 8.33 -15.66
N THR A 222 -15.08 8.64 -14.69
CA THR A 222 -16.55 8.65 -14.78
C THR A 222 -17.20 7.30 -15.14
N GLN A 223 -18.10 6.81 -14.28
CA GLN A 223 -19.15 5.87 -14.71
C GLN A 223 -20.09 6.63 -15.65
N VAL A 224 -19.64 6.83 -16.88
CA VAL A 224 -20.54 7.09 -17.99
C VAL A 224 -21.04 5.70 -18.36
N GLY A 225 -22.29 5.42 -17.97
CA GLY A 225 -23.03 4.31 -18.58
C GLY A 225 -23.12 4.56 -20.09
N ASN A 226 -23.85 3.72 -20.81
CA ASN A 226 -24.01 3.82 -22.27
C ASN A 226 -24.61 5.15 -22.80
N SER A 227 -24.72 6.19 -21.96
CA SER A 227 -25.04 7.56 -22.31
C SER A 227 -24.24 8.55 -21.45
N THR A 228 -23.52 9.47 -22.10
CA THR A 228 -22.90 10.70 -21.52
C THR A 228 -23.93 11.76 -21.14
N PHE A 229 -25.23 11.49 -21.28
CA PHE A 229 -26.28 12.49 -21.08
C PHE A 229 -26.34 12.99 -19.64
N VAL A 230 -25.95 14.25 -19.45
CA VAL A 230 -26.12 14.96 -18.19
C VAL A 230 -27.41 15.77 -18.24
N ARG A 231 -28.34 15.50 -17.32
CA ARG A 231 -29.57 16.30 -17.19
C ARG A 231 -29.22 17.72 -16.76
N LEU A 232 -29.60 18.71 -17.58
CA LEU A 232 -29.46 20.12 -17.20
C LEU A 232 -30.27 20.44 -15.93
N PRO A 233 -29.74 21.29 -15.03
CA PRO A 233 -30.50 21.84 -13.91
C PRO A 233 -31.79 22.54 -14.37
N LYS A 234 -32.86 22.37 -13.59
CA LYS A 234 -34.22 22.85 -13.93
C LYS A 234 -34.27 24.34 -14.25
N ASP A 235 -33.41 25.14 -13.63
CA ASP A 235 -33.37 26.59 -13.85
C ASP A 235 -32.86 26.97 -15.24
N ILE A 236 -31.94 26.18 -15.82
CA ILE A 236 -31.42 26.43 -17.17
C ILE A 236 -32.48 26.05 -18.20
N VAL A 237 -33.12 24.88 -18.03
CA VAL A 237 -34.21 24.40 -18.88
C VAL A 237 -35.38 25.38 -18.91
N LYS A 238 -35.71 25.99 -17.76
CA LYS A 238 -36.85 26.92 -17.66
C LYS A 238 -36.53 28.34 -18.13
N LYS A 239 -35.29 28.82 -17.97
CA LYS A 239 -34.93 30.23 -18.20
C LYS A 239 -34.31 30.52 -19.57
N LYS A 240 -33.73 29.54 -20.25
CA LYS A 240 -32.99 29.79 -21.51
C LYS A 240 -33.50 28.90 -22.64
N ARG A 241 -34.21 29.50 -23.59
CA ARG A 241 -34.71 28.84 -24.82
C ARG A 241 -33.61 28.54 -25.87
N ALA A 242 -32.41 29.07 -25.69
CA ALA A 242 -31.27 28.90 -26.61
C ALA A 242 -30.32 27.76 -26.21
N VAL A 243 -30.65 26.99 -25.17
CA VAL A 243 -29.80 25.88 -24.68
C VAL A 243 -30.46 24.57 -25.06
N THR A 244 -29.85 23.86 -26.00
CA THR A 244 -30.28 22.51 -26.40
C THR A 244 -29.49 21.50 -25.58
N ASN A 245 -30.17 20.66 -24.79
CA ASN A 245 -29.53 19.56 -24.07
C ASN A 245 -29.50 18.33 -24.98
N ILE A 246 -28.36 18.12 -25.64
CA ILE A 246 -28.21 17.04 -26.62
C ILE A 246 -28.22 15.70 -25.87
N GLN A 247 -29.17 14.84 -26.22
CA GLN A 247 -29.23 13.45 -25.76
C GLN A 247 -28.46 12.59 -26.76
N ASN A 248 -27.37 11.97 -26.31
CA ASN A 248 -26.73 10.89 -27.07
C ASN A 248 -27.35 9.55 -26.64
N ASP A 249 -27.80 8.79 -27.63
CA ASP A 249 -28.26 7.41 -27.52
C ASP A 249 -27.23 6.44 -28.15
N ASP A 250 -26.00 6.93 -28.35
CA ASP A 250 -24.86 6.19 -28.88
C ASP A 250 -23.69 6.18 -27.89
N GLU A 251 -22.67 5.37 -28.18
CA GLU A 251 -21.45 5.23 -27.36
C GLU A 251 -20.43 6.35 -27.60
N PHE A 252 -20.76 7.39 -28.37
CA PHE A 252 -19.81 8.44 -28.73
C PHE A 252 -19.98 9.67 -27.82
N CYS A 253 -18.84 10.26 -27.43
CA CYS A 253 -18.86 11.31 -26.42
C CYS A 253 -19.43 12.64 -26.95
N PHE A 254 -19.17 13.02 -28.20
CA PHE A 254 -19.76 14.15 -28.93
C PHE A 254 -19.43 13.95 -30.44
N LEU A 255 -20.35 14.31 -31.34
CA LEU A 255 -20.09 14.37 -32.80
C LEU A 255 -19.15 15.53 -33.15
#